data_AF-A0A9D5B406-F1
#
_entry.id   AF-A0A9D5B406-F1
#
_cell.length_a   1.000
_cell.length_b   1.000
_cell.length_c   1.000
_cell.angle_alpha   90.00
_cell.angle_beta   90.00
_cell.angle_gamma   90.00
#
_symmetry.space_group_name_H-M   'P 1'
#
loop_
_entity.id
_entity.type
_entity.pdbx_description
1 polymer ?
#
loop_
_entity_poly.entity_id
_entity_poly.type
_entity_poly.pdbx_seq_one_letter_code
_entity_poly.pdbx_strand_id
1 'polypeptide(L)'
;SILLDDSTTIESEKTALPNLNSARGFQVIDNAKSQVEKVCPGVVSCADIVAVAARDASFAVGGPSWTVKLGRRDSTTASKSLANTDLPFFTDDLQTLISKFTIKGLTAKDMV
;
A
#
# COMPACT_ATOMS: atom_id res chain seq x y z
N SER A 1 -1.80 1.64 6.50
CA SER A 1 -1.12 1.07 7.68
C SER A 1 0.32 0.65 7.40
N ILE A 2 0.65 0.03 6.25
CA ILE A 2 2.01 -0.43 5.90
C ILE A 2 3.18 0.56 6.13
N LEU A 3 2.91 1.87 6.11
CA LEU A 3 3.92 2.90 6.32
C LEU A 3 4.31 3.09 7.80
N LEU A 4 3.49 2.62 8.74
CA LEU A 4 3.72 2.78 10.17
C LEU A 4 4.90 1.91 10.63
N ASP A 5 5.83 2.51 11.37
CA ASP A 5 6.94 1.81 12.01
C ASP A 5 6.52 1.15 13.33
N ASP A 6 7.35 0.22 13.81
CA ASP A 6 7.16 -0.42 15.10
C ASP A 6 7.16 0.62 16.24
N SER A 7 6.29 0.41 17.22
CA SER A 7 6.25 1.20 18.46
C SER A 7 5.78 0.33 19.63
N THR A 8 5.62 0.92 20.82
CA THR A 8 5.08 0.20 21.98
C THR A 8 3.66 -0.33 21.78
N THR A 9 2.90 0.24 20.83
CA THR A 9 1.50 -0.12 20.55
C THR A 9 1.27 -0.58 19.11
N ILE A 10 2.28 -0.53 18.25
CA ILE A 10 2.18 -0.88 16.83
C ILE A 10 3.18 -1.99 16.52
N GLU A 11 2.67 -3.13 16.05
CA GLU A 11 3.47 -4.11 15.32
C GLU A 11 3.34 -3.83 13.81
N SER A 12 4.45 -3.43 13.21
CA SER A 12 4.51 -2.96 11.84
C SER A 12 4.30 -4.09 10.83
N GLU A 13 3.54 -3.78 9.78
CA GLU A 13 3.40 -4.63 8.60
C GLU A 13 4.70 -4.76 7.81
N LYS A 14 5.68 -3.87 8.00
CA LYS A 14 7.00 -3.95 7.34
C LYS A 14 7.76 -5.22 7.70
N THR A 15 7.48 -5.81 8.87
CA THR A 15 8.10 -7.06 9.33
C THR A 15 7.26 -8.30 9.02
N ALA A 16 6.12 -8.16 8.34
CA ALA A 16 5.35 -9.30 7.84
C ALA A 16 6.19 -10.09 6.81
N LEU A 17 6.04 -11.41 6.78
CA LEU A 17 6.79 -12.31 5.89
C LEU A 17 6.82 -11.85 4.42
N PRO A 18 5.69 -11.44 3.79
CA PRO A 18 5.71 -10.96 2.40
C PRO A 18 6.39 -9.59 2.20
N ASN A 19 6.54 -8.79 3.26
CA ASN A 19 7.10 -7.43 3.20
C ASN A 19 8.57 -7.39 3.64
N LEU A 20 8.97 -8.24 4.58
CA LEU A 20 10.29 -8.24 5.19
C LEU A 20 11.37 -8.46 4.13
N ASN A 21 12.34 -7.55 4.05
CA ASN A 21 13.40 -7.55 3.03
C ASN A 21 12.90 -7.58 1.57
N SER A 22 11.66 -7.11 1.34
CA SER A 22 11.01 -7.13 0.02
C SER A 22 10.39 -5.76 -0.31
N ALA A 23 9.46 -5.28 0.53
CA ALA A 23 8.84 -3.98 0.38
C ALA A 23 9.90 -2.86 0.54
N ARG A 24 9.84 -1.85 -0.33
CA ARG A 24 10.86 -0.79 -0.43
C ARG A 24 10.27 0.54 -0.91
N GLY A 25 11.06 1.60 -0.82
CA GLY A 25 10.67 2.94 -1.28
C GLY A 25 10.01 3.81 -0.23
N PHE A 26 9.99 3.39 1.04
CA PHE A 26 9.42 4.16 2.16
C PHE A 26 9.98 5.59 2.24
N GLN A 27 11.30 5.75 2.08
CA GLN A 27 11.97 7.04 2.10
C GLN A 27 11.55 7.99 0.96
N VAL A 28 11.10 7.43 -0.17
CA VAL A 28 10.57 8.24 -1.29
C VAL A 28 9.20 8.80 -0.92
N ILE A 29 8.37 7.99 -0.26
CA ILE A 29 7.07 8.42 0.28
C ILE A 29 7.25 9.48 1.38
N ASP A 30 8.23 9.30 2.27
CA ASP A 30 8.53 10.28 3.32
C ASP A 30 8.95 11.64 2.74
N ASN A 31 9.80 11.63 1.70
CA ASN A 31 10.20 12.86 1.01
C ASN A 31 8.99 13.52 0.35
N ALA A 32 8.19 12.76 -0.40
CA ALA A 32 6.97 13.27 -1.03
C ALA A 32 6.03 13.90 0.01
N LYS A 33 5.79 13.20 1.13
CA LYS A 33 4.99 13.74 2.25
C LYS A 33 5.57 15.04 2.80
N SER A 34 6.87 15.10 3.03
CA SER A 34 7.54 16.32 3.51
C SER A 34 7.36 17.50 2.56
N GLN A 35 7.48 17.30 1.24
CA GLN A 35 7.27 18.39 0.28
C GLN A 35 5.81 18.83 0.22
N VAL A 36 4.88 17.88 0.24
CA VAL A 36 3.44 18.18 0.22
C VAL A 36 3.04 18.95 1.48
N GLU A 37 3.54 18.57 2.66
CA GLU A 37 3.27 19.27 3.92
C GLU A 37 3.79 20.71 3.95
N LYS A 38 4.86 21.04 3.20
CA LYS A 38 5.31 22.44 3.07
C LYS A 38 4.34 23.29 2.26
N VAL A 39 3.58 22.68 1.37
CA VAL A 39 2.62 23.37 0.49
C VAL A 39 1.24 23.44 1.16
N CYS A 40 0.78 22.34 1.73
CA CYS A 40 -0.53 22.23 2.36
C CYS A 40 -0.49 21.38 3.65
N PRO A 41 -0.10 22.00 4.79
CA PRO A 41 0.07 21.31 6.06
C PRO A 41 -1.20 20.59 6.51
N GLY A 42 -1.09 19.29 6.83
CA GLY A 42 -2.17 18.48 7.41
C GLY A 42 -3.34 18.17 6.47
N VAL A 43 -3.22 18.46 5.17
CA VAL A 43 -4.33 18.31 4.21
C VAL A 43 -4.31 16.94 3.53
N VAL A 44 -3.15 16.51 3.03
CA VAL A 44 -3.05 15.31 2.18
C VAL A 44 -2.64 14.10 3.03
N SER A 45 -3.43 13.03 3.02
CA SER A 45 -3.11 11.81 3.75
C SER A 45 -1.95 11.04 3.11
N CYS A 46 -1.21 10.29 3.92
CA CYS A 46 -0.19 9.37 3.42
C CYS A 46 -0.83 8.28 2.52
N ALA A 47 -2.05 7.86 2.82
CA ALA A 47 -2.82 6.93 2.02
C ALA A 47 -3.07 7.45 0.58
N ASP A 48 -3.41 8.73 0.43
CA ASP A 48 -3.59 9.33 -0.90
C ASP A 48 -2.26 9.60 -1.61
N ILE A 49 -1.19 9.95 -0.87
CA ILE A 49 0.15 10.08 -1.45
C ILE A 49 0.60 8.77 -2.09
N VAL A 50 0.43 7.63 -1.41
CA VAL A 50 0.78 6.32 -1.97
C VAL A 50 -0.07 6.01 -3.21
N ALA A 51 -1.37 6.32 -3.18
CA ALA A 51 -2.26 6.08 -4.32
C ALA A 51 -1.86 6.91 -5.57
N VAL A 52 -1.50 8.18 -5.38
CA VAL A 52 -1.03 9.05 -6.46
C VAL A 52 0.35 8.62 -6.94
N ALA A 53 1.27 8.31 -6.03
CA ALA A 53 2.61 7.84 -6.36
C ALA A 53 2.58 6.55 -7.19
N ALA A 54 1.66 5.62 -6.90
CA ALA A 54 1.49 4.39 -7.68
C ALA A 54 1.03 4.69 -9.13
N ARG A 55 0.10 5.63 -9.32
CA ARG A 55 -0.34 6.07 -10.66
C ARG A 55 0.81 6.74 -11.42
N ASP A 56 1.52 7.66 -10.77
CA ASP A 56 2.62 8.40 -11.37
C ASP A 56 3.79 7.47 -11.75
N ALA A 57 4.11 6.50 -10.89
CA ALA A 57 5.13 5.49 -11.18
C ALA A 57 4.75 4.61 -12.38
N SER A 58 3.48 4.19 -12.48
CA SER A 58 2.98 3.44 -13.64
C SER A 58 3.09 4.25 -14.93
N PHE A 59 2.68 5.52 -14.90
CA PHE A 59 2.79 6.41 -16.05
C PHE A 59 4.25 6.65 -16.46
N ALA A 60 5.16 6.83 -15.50
CA ALA A 60 6.58 7.06 -15.76
C ALA A 60 7.27 5.90 -16.51
N VAL A 61 6.72 4.68 -16.43
CA VAL A 61 7.21 3.50 -17.16
C VAL A 61 6.37 3.14 -18.38
N GLY A 62 5.54 4.08 -18.88
CA GLY A 62 4.75 3.93 -20.11
C GLY A 62 3.33 3.40 -19.90
N GLY A 63 2.88 3.27 -18.66
CA GLY A 63 1.49 2.93 -18.35
C GLY A 63 0.50 4.07 -18.65
N PRO A 64 -0.81 3.80 -18.57
CA PRO A 64 -1.82 4.84 -18.75
C PRO A 64 -1.80 5.84 -17.59
N SER A 65 -2.34 7.04 -17.83
CA SER A 65 -2.69 7.97 -16.75
C SER A 65 -4.19 7.97 -16.53
N TRP A 66 -4.60 8.12 -15.27
CA TRP A 66 -6.00 8.22 -14.87
C TRP A 66 -6.12 9.15 -13.66
N THR A 67 -7.32 9.70 -13.44
CA THR A 67 -7.61 10.49 -12.24
C THR A 67 -7.78 9.56 -11.03
N VAL A 68 -6.84 9.62 -10.09
CA VAL A 68 -6.90 8.87 -8.84
C VAL A 68 -8.02 9.45 -7.97
N LYS A 69 -8.95 8.61 -7.49
CA LYS A 69 -9.93 9.02 -6.47
C LYS A 69 -9.20 9.31 -5.16
N LEU A 70 -9.41 10.49 -4.59
CA LEU A 70 -8.79 10.96 -3.34
C LEU A 70 -9.81 11.01 -2.20
N GLY A 71 -9.36 11.30 -0.98
CA GLY A 71 -10.15 11.40 0.24
C GLY A 71 -9.91 10.26 1.24
N ARG A 72 -8.90 9.42 1.02
CA ARG A 72 -8.52 8.39 2.01
C ARG A 72 -7.94 9.07 3.25
N ARG A 73 -8.10 8.44 4.41
CA ARG A 73 -7.51 8.88 5.67
C ARG A 73 -6.50 7.86 6.16
N ASP A 74 -5.53 8.34 6.94
CA ASP A 74 -4.48 7.50 7.49
C ASP A 74 -4.99 6.66 8.66
N SER A 75 -4.56 5.40 8.71
CA SER A 75 -4.84 4.48 9.81
C SER A 75 -4.03 4.84 11.04
N THR A 76 -4.59 4.63 12.23
CA THR A 76 -3.86 4.76 13.52
C THR A 76 -3.28 3.44 14.02
N THR A 77 -3.53 2.34 13.31
CA THR A 77 -3.06 0.99 13.64
C THR A 77 -2.47 0.31 12.40
N ALA A 78 -1.69 -0.74 12.62
CA ALA A 78 -1.20 -1.66 11.60
C ALA A 78 -1.52 -3.10 11.98
N SER A 79 -1.57 -3.99 10.99
CA SER A 79 -1.85 -5.41 11.24
C SER A 79 -0.90 -6.31 10.47
N LYS A 80 0.21 -6.68 11.11
CA LYS A 80 1.15 -7.66 10.59
C LYS A 80 0.50 -9.04 10.35
N SER A 81 -0.44 -9.44 11.22
CA SER A 81 -1.18 -10.69 11.05
C SER A 81 -2.01 -10.70 9.77
N LEU A 82 -2.77 -9.63 9.48
CA LEU A 82 -3.50 -9.51 8.22
C LEU A 82 -2.55 -9.41 7.02
N ALA A 83 -1.41 -8.73 7.13
CA ALA A 83 -0.42 -8.72 6.06
C ALA A 83 0.13 -10.13 5.77
N ASN A 84 0.33 -10.97 6.79
CA ASN A 84 0.78 -12.35 6.61
C ASN A 84 -0.28 -13.25 5.98
N THR A 85 -1.57 -13.03 6.25
CA THR A 85 -2.65 -13.90 5.75
C THR A 85 -3.20 -13.45 4.40
N ASP A 86 -3.31 -12.15 4.18
CA ASP A 86 -4.10 -11.59 3.09
C ASP A 86 -3.27 -11.32 1.83
N LEU A 87 -1.95 -11.14 1.99
CA LEU A 87 -1.07 -10.99 0.83
C LEU A 87 -0.88 -12.34 0.13
N PRO A 88 -1.00 -12.40 -1.20
CA PRO A 88 -0.67 -13.59 -1.98
C PRO A 88 0.78 -14.03 -1.76
N PHE A 89 1.00 -15.34 -1.72
CA PHE A 89 2.33 -15.93 -1.68
C PHE A 89 2.68 -16.50 -3.06
N PHE A 90 3.97 -16.53 -3.41
CA PHE A 90 4.41 -16.95 -4.74
C PHE A 90 4.17 -18.44 -5.03
N THR A 91 3.83 -19.24 -4.02
CA THR A 91 3.47 -20.66 -4.16
C THR A 91 1.96 -20.91 -4.09
N ASP A 92 1.14 -19.86 -3.98
CA ASP A 92 -0.32 -20.02 -3.95
C ASP A 92 -0.82 -20.56 -5.30
N ASP A 93 -1.74 -21.53 -5.25
CA ASP A 93 -2.42 -22.02 -6.44
C ASP A 93 -3.49 -21.03 -6.92
N LEU A 94 -4.00 -21.25 -8.15
CA LEU A 94 -5.00 -20.36 -8.77
C LEU A 94 -6.24 -20.17 -7.89
N GLN A 95 -6.73 -21.24 -7.25
CA GLN A 95 -7.94 -21.16 -6.43
C GLN A 95 -7.72 -20.32 -5.17
N THR A 96 -6.54 -20.43 -4.57
CA THR A 96 -6.11 -19.63 -3.43
C THR A 96 -5.98 -18.16 -3.82
N LEU A 97 -5.36 -17.87 -4.97
CA LEU A 97 -5.23 -16.50 -5.50
C LEU A 97 -6.61 -15.85 -5.73
N ILE A 98 -7.52 -16.55 -6.43
CA ILE A 98 -8.89 -16.07 -6.66
C ILE A 98 -9.60 -15.80 -5.33
N SER A 99 -9.44 -16.69 -4.34
CA SER A 99 -10.08 -16.54 -3.03
C SER A 99 -9.55 -15.30 -2.28
N LYS A 100 -8.24 -15.07 -2.30
CA LYS A 100 -7.61 -13.88 -1.68
C LYS A 100 -8.10 -12.57 -2.31
N PHE A 101 -8.17 -12.51 -3.64
CA PHE A 101 -8.71 -11.34 -4.35
C PHE A 101 -10.20 -11.12 -4.04
N THR A 102 -10.99 -12.20 -4.00
CA THR A 102 -12.43 -12.14 -3.70
C THR A 102 -12.70 -11.59 -2.30
N ILE A 103 -11.90 -11.95 -1.29
CA ILE A 103 -12.00 -11.41 0.07
C ILE A 103 -11.77 -9.89 0.10
N LYS A 104 -11.05 -9.33 -0.87
CA LYS A 104 -10.84 -7.89 -1.05
C LYS A 104 -11.90 -7.22 -1.94
N GLY A 105 -12.94 -7.96 -2.32
CA GLY A 105 -14.00 -7.48 -3.22
C GLY A 105 -13.54 -7.35 -4.68
N LEU A 106 -12.46 -8.03 -5.05
CA LEU A 106 -11.91 -8.05 -6.40
C LEU A 106 -12.29 -9.35 -7.13
N THR A 107 -12.51 -9.25 -8.44
CA THR A 107 -12.87 -10.39 -9.28
C THR A 107 -11.64 -11.13 -9.79
N ALA A 108 -11.83 -12.34 -10.33
CA ALA A 108 -10.77 -13.07 -11.02
C ALA A 108 -10.21 -12.31 -12.23
N LYS A 109 -10.99 -11.38 -12.82
CA LYS A 109 -10.51 -10.51 -13.90
C LYS A 109 -9.56 -9.43 -13.38
N ASP A 110 -9.79 -8.91 -12.17
CA ASP A 110 -8.90 -7.93 -11.55
C ASP A 110 -7.55 -8.51 -11.11
N MET A 111 -7.47 -9.84 -11.03
CA MET A 111 -6.23 -10.58 -10.75
C MET A 111 -5.31 -10.71 -11.98
N VAL A 112 -5.84 -10.58 -13.19
CA VAL A 112 -5.14 -10.83 -14.47
C VAL A 112 -4.73 -9.53 -15.15
#